data_AF-A0A847XTI4-F1
#
_entry.id   AF-A0A847XTI4-F1
#
_cell.length_a   1.000
_cell.length_b   1.000
_cell.length_c   1.000
_cell.angle_alpha   90.00
_cell.angle_beta   90.00
_cell.angle_gamma   90.00
#
_symmetry.space_group_name_H-M   'P 1'
#
loop_
_entity.id
_entity.type
_entity.pdbx_description
1 polymer ?
#
loop_
_entity_poly.entity_id
_entity_poly.type
_entity_poly.pdbx_seq_one_letter_code
_entity_poly.pdbx_strand_id
1 'polypeptide(L)'
;AKHGVKLLFINTDKIPDPVGYIKELTGGSGYDDVFVFAAVKSVIEQGDSILGPDGCLNFFAGPTDPYFRADLNFYNVHYASTHIVGTSGGNTDDMRESLELMSKKLINPAVMITHVGGLDSVVKTTLNLPDIPGGKKLIYTNISMPLIALNDLEKYSNDDPFYEGLLKIVAENDNIWSEKAEKYLLSNAKPI
;
A
#
# COMPACT_ATOMS: atom_id res chain seq x y z
N ALA A 1 7.42 21.33 0.69
CA ALA A 1 6.73 20.17 0.11
C ALA A 1 5.62 20.65 -0.82
N LYS A 2 5.32 19.94 -1.93
CA LYS A 2 4.35 20.36 -2.97
C LYS A 2 2.93 20.64 -2.44
N HIS A 3 2.55 19.99 -1.34
CA HIS A 3 1.22 20.10 -0.73
C HIS A 3 1.22 20.72 0.68
N GLY A 4 2.29 21.41 1.09
CA GLY A 4 2.38 21.99 2.44
C GLY A 4 2.54 20.97 3.59
N VAL A 5 2.53 19.66 3.30
CA VAL A 5 2.70 18.58 4.28
C VAL A 5 4.17 18.14 4.36
N LYS A 6 4.71 18.00 5.57
CA LYS A 6 6.01 17.35 5.82
C LYS A 6 5.80 15.84 5.83
N LEU A 7 6.39 15.14 4.85
CA LEU A 7 6.38 13.68 4.77
C LEU A 7 7.73 13.13 5.22
N LEU A 8 7.70 12.15 6.12
CA LEU A 8 8.89 11.46 6.63
C LEU A 8 8.72 9.95 6.44
N PHE A 9 9.72 9.31 5.84
CA PHE A 9 9.84 7.86 5.80
C PHE A 9 10.91 7.45 6.81
N ILE A 10 10.50 6.74 7.85
CA ILE A 10 11.37 6.40 8.98
C ILE A 10 11.48 4.88 9.05
N ASN A 11 12.71 4.37 8.92
CA ASN A 11 12.99 2.98 9.24
C ASN A 11 13.45 2.90 10.70
N THR A 12 12.63 2.26 11.54
CA THR A 12 12.86 2.16 12.98
C THR A 12 13.79 1.01 13.39
N ASP A 13 14.19 0.13 12.46
CA ASP A 13 14.99 -1.07 12.72
C ASP A 13 16.31 -0.78 13.46
N LYS A 14 16.93 0.37 13.18
CA LYS A 14 18.22 0.79 13.77
C LYS A 14 18.09 1.90 14.80
N ILE A 15 16.88 2.23 15.24
CA ILE A 15 16.63 3.28 16.22
C ILE A 15 16.50 2.63 17.60
N PRO A 16 17.38 2.94 18.58
CA PRO A 16 17.33 2.33 19.91
C PRO A 16 16.01 2.59 20.67
N ASP A 17 15.46 3.80 20.53
CA ASP A 17 14.14 4.18 21.05
C ASP A 17 13.26 4.75 19.93
N PRO A 18 12.55 3.88 19.18
CA PRO A 18 11.65 4.30 18.11
C PRO A 18 10.51 5.19 18.60
N VAL A 19 9.98 4.95 19.80
CA VAL A 19 8.84 5.70 20.36
C VAL A 19 9.26 7.13 20.68
N GLY A 20 10.35 7.30 21.43
CA GLY A 20 10.90 8.61 21.77
C GLY A 20 11.26 9.40 20.52
N TYR A 21 12.00 8.80 19.59
CA TYR A 21 12.38 9.44 18.33
C TYR A 21 11.16 9.93 17.54
N ILE A 22 10.12 9.09 17.39
CA ILE A 22 8.92 9.46 16.63
C ILE A 22 8.12 10.56 17.35
N LYS A 23 8.08 10.58 18.68
CA LYS A 23 7.46 11.67 19.46
C LYS A 23 8.22 12.98 19.35
N GLU A 24 9.55 12.96 19.33
CA GLU A 24 10.37 14.17 19.17
C GLU A 24 10.06 14.93 17.87
N LEU A 25 9.65 14.21 16.82
CA LEU A 25 9.24 14.82 15.55
C LEU A 25 8.01 15.74 15.68
N THR A 26 7.23 15.57 16.76
CA THR A 26 6.05 16.36 17.13
C THR A 26 6.30 17.27 18.33
N GLY A 27 7.57 17.46 18.72
CA GLY A 27 7.93 18.19 19.95
C GLY A 27 7.45 17.50 21.23
N GLY A 28 7.20 16.19 21.19
CA GLY A 28 6.73 15.39 22.32
C GLY A 28 5.22 15.36 22.52
N SER A 29 4.43 16.05 21.67
CA SER A 29 2.96 16.11 21.80
C SER A 29 2.27 14.80 21.40
N GLY A 30 2.91 13.99 20.56
CA GLY A 30 2.33 12.76 20.01
C GLY A 30 1.54 13.03 18.72
N TYR A 31 0.72 12.06 18.32
CA TYR A 31 -0.05 12.09 17.08
C TYR A 31 -1.54 12.05 17.37
N ASP A 32 -2.31 12.84 16.62
CA ASP A 32 -3.77 12.83 16.67
C ASP A 32 -4.33 11.54 16.08
N ASP A 33 -3.71 11.03 15.01
CA ASP A 33 -4.12 9.80 14.33
C ASP A 33 -2.91 8.89 14.08
N VAL A 34 -3.06 7.61 14.42
CA VAL A 34 -2.05 6.57 14.16
C VAL A 34 -2.72 5.40 13.45
N PHE A 35 -2.29 5.14 12.22
CA PHE A 35 -2.79 4.03 11.41
C PHE A 35 -1.82 2.85 11.43
N VAL A 36 -2.30 1.70 11.88
CA VAL A 36 -1.54 0.45 11.90
C VAL A 36 -1.96 -0.44 10.73
N PHE A 37 -1.07 -0.58 9.76
CA PHE A 37 -1.29 -1.33 8.51
C PHE A 37 -0.78 -2.78 8.55
N ALA A 38 -0.22 -3.23 9.68
CA ALA A 38 0.29 -4.60 9.84
C ALA A 38 -0.17 -5.20 11.17
N ALA A 39 -0.59 -6.47 11.14
CA ALA A 39 -1.01 -7.23 12.32
C ALA A 39 0.22 -7.75 13.08
N VAL A 40 1.02 -6.84 13.63
CA VAL A 40 2.24 -7.13 14.39
C VAL A 40 2.11 -6.49 15.77
N LYS A 41 2.21 -7.31 16.83
CA LYS A 41 2.00 -6.90 18.23
C LYS A 41 2.79 -5.63 18.59
N SER A 42 4.10 -5.61 18.30
CA SER A 42 4.97 -4.47 18.60
C SER A 42 4.62 -3.20 17.83
N VAL A 43 4.05 -3.31 16.62
CA VAL A 43 3.64 -2.13 15.83
C VAL A 43 2.37 -1.50 16.43
N ILE A 44 1.45 -2.33 16.93
CA ILE A 44 0.24 -1.86 17.61
C ILE A 44 0.59 -1.15 18.92
N GLU A 45 1.45 -1.76 19.73
CA GLU A 45 1.93 -1.21 21.00
C GLU A 45 2.73 0.09 20.82
N GLN A 46 3.58 0.13 19.80
CA GLN A 46 4.26 1.36 19.42
C GLN A 46 3.25 2.44 19.00
N GLY A 47 2.21 2.07 18.24
CA GLY A 47 1.15 2.96 17.81
C GLY A 47 0.39 3.58 18.98
N ASP A 48 -0.02 2.77 19.96
CA ASP A 48 -0.60 3.22 21.23
C ASP A 48 0.34 4.18 21.98
N SER A 49 1.62 3.82 22.02
CA SER A 49 2.64 4.56 22.78
C SER A 49 2.93 5.95 22.21
N ILE A 50 2.73 6.19 20.90
CA ILE A 50 3.03 7.47 20.24
C ILE A 50 1.84 8.44 20.17
N LEU A 51 0.64 8.02 20.57
CA LEU A 51 -0.54 8.88 20.54
C LEU A 51 -0.40 10.10 21.46
N GLY A 52 -0.96 11.22 21.01
CA GLY A 52 -1.19 12.40 21.84
C GLY A 52 -2.49 12.27 22.64
N PRO A 53 -2.79 13.25 23.51
CA PRO A 53 -4.11 13.38 24.12
C PRO A 53 -5.20 13.43 23.06
N ASP A 54 -6.33 12.76 23.30
CA ASP A 54 -7.47 12.61 22.38
C ASP A 54 -7.15 11.87 21.07
N GLY A 55 -5.99 11.20 20.99
CA GLY A 55 -5.55 10.53 19.77
C GLY A 55 -6.37 9.27 19.42
N CYS A 56 -6.40 8.92 18.14
CA CYS A 56 -7.06 7.73 17.60
C CYS A 56 -6.06 6.69 17.07
N LEU A 57 -6.08 5.49 17.65
CA LEU A 57 -5.41 4.32 17.12
C LEU A 57 -6.35 3.58 16.14
N ASN A 58 -6.06 3.68 14.85
CA ASN A 58 -6.78 2.97 13.81
C ASN A 58 -6.07 1.66 13.45
N PHE A 59 -6.73 0.54 13.73
CA PHE A 59 -6.29 -0.79 13.34
C PHE A 59 -7.02 -1.23 12.07
N PHE A 60 -6.33 -1.10 10.93
CA PHE A 60 -6.82 -1.52 9.62
C PHE A 60 -6.34 -2.93 9.24
N ALA A 61 -5.29 -3.43 9.89
CA ALA A 61 -4.72 -4.73 9.56
C ALA A 61 -5.74 -5.86 9.83
N GLY A 62 -5.84 -6.81 8.90
CA GLY A 62 -6.70 -7.99 9.03
C GLY A 62 -5.91 -9.20 9.54
N PRO A 63 -5.81 -9.45 10.87
CA PRO A 63 -5.18 -10.65 11.40
C PRO A 63 -5.97 -11.90 10.99
N THR A 64 -5.26 -12.98 10.67
CA THR A 64 -5.88 -14.28 10.35
C THR A 64 -6.00 -15.19 11.57
N ASP A 65 -5.23 -14.92 12.63
CA ASP A 65 -5.30 -15.64 13.91
C ASP A 65 -6.38 -15.00 14.82
N PRO A 66 -7.46 -15.73 15.16
CA PRO A 66 -8.51 -15.22 16.04
C PRO A 66 -8.06 -14.98 17.50
N TYR A 67 -6.88 -15.46 17.89
CA TYR A 67 -6.29 -15.22 19.21
C TYR A 67 -5.21 -14.13 19.23
N PHE A 68 -5.00 -13.48 18.08
CA PHE A 68 -4.05 -12.37 17.97
C PHE A 68 -4.41 -11.24 18.94
N ARG A 69 -3.44 -10.81 19.74
CA ARG A 69 -3.61 -9.79 20.78
C ARG A 69 -2.34 -8.97 20.98
N ALA A 70 -2.52 -7.72 21.37
CA ALA A 70 -1.47 -6.78 21.74
C ALA A 70 -1.85 -6.08 23.04
N ASP A 71 -0.85 -5.61 23.80
CA ASP A 71 -1.08 -4.88 25.03
C ASP A 71 -1.40 -3.41 24.69
N LEU A 72 -2.32 -2.81 25.45
CA LEU A 72 -2.77 -1.43 25.24
C LEU A 72 -2.82 -0.70 26.56
N ASN A 73 -2.43 0.58 26.57
CA ASN A 73 -2.46 1.38 27.76
C ASN A 73 -3.87 1.94 28.06
N PHE A 74 -4.64 1.19 28.83
CA PHE A 74 -5.99 1.62 29.25
C PHE A 74 -6.01 2.82 30.20
N TYR A 75 -4.87 3.22 30.79
CA TYR A 75 -4.78 4.51 31.46
C TYR A 75 -4.97 5.65 30.45
N ASN A 76 -4.35 5.56 29.26
CA ASN A 76 -4.48 6.57 28.21
C ASN A 76 -5.90 6.60 27.64
N VAL A 77 -6.52 5.42 27.45
CA VAL A 77 -7.94 5.33 27.04
C VAL A 77 -8.83 6.14 27.99
N HIS A 78 -8.61 6.03 29.31
CA HIS A 78 -9.46 6.71 30.28
C HIS A 78 -9.09 8.17 30.53
N TYR A 79 -7.80 8.46 30.76
CA TYR A 79 -7.34 9.77 31.22
C TYR A 79 -6.77 10.67 30.12
N ALA A 80 -6.30 10.08 29.02
CA ALA A 80 -5.86 10.83 27.84
C ALA A 80 -6.94 10.84 26.74
N SER A 81 -8.12 10.25 26.98
CA SER A 81 -9.22 10.15 26.00
C SER A 81 -8.81 9.49 24.68
N THR A 82 -7.88 8.53 24.73
CA THR A 82 -7.46 7.81 23.52
C THR A 82 -8.58 6.91 22.99
N HIS A 83 -8.74 6.89 21.67
CA HIS A 83 -9.73 6.07 20.97
C HIS A 83 -9.06 4.92 20.23
N ILE A 84 -9.74 3.77 20.17
CA ILE A 84 -9.28 2.61 19.41
C ILE A 84 -10.40 2.19 18.46
N VAL A 85 -10.09 2.13 17.17
CA VAL A 85 -11.05 1.78 16.13
C VAL A 85 -10.49 0.67 15.26
N GLY A 86 -11.29 -0.37 15.04
CA GLY A 86 -11.03 -1.37 14.00
C GLY A 86 -11.74 -0.94 12.71
N THR A 87 -11.01 -0.95 11.59
CA THR A 87 -11.59 -0.65 10.28
C THR A 87 -11.40 -1.83 9.32
N SER A 88 -12.39 -2.06 8.45
CA SER A 88 -12.32 -3.12 7.46
C SER A 88 -13.02 -2.67 6.18
N GLY A 89 -12.26 -2.64 5.08
CA GLY A 89 -12.78 -2.24 3.77
C GLY A 89 -13.40 -0.84 3.78
N GLY A 90 -14.34 -0.64 2.86
CA GLY A 90 -15.18 0.55 2.79
C GLY A 90 -16.58 0.17 2.36
N ASN A 91 -17.55 1.00 2.69
CA ASN A 91 -18.92 0.89 2.25
C ASN A 91 -19.11 1.49 0.84
N THR A 92 -20.36 1.52 0.36
CA THR A 92 -20.66 2.06 -0.98
C THR A 92 -20.34 3.55 -1.11
N ASP A 93 -20.50 4.33 -0.05
CA ASP A 93 -20.20 5.76 -0.06
C ASP A 93 -18.68 6.01 -0.12
N ASP A 94 -17.88 5.22 0.60
CA ASP A 94 -16.41 5.27 0.50
C ASP A 94 -15.94 4.99 -0.94
N MET A 95 -16.61 4.07 -1.64
CA MET A 95 -16.32 3.78 -3.05
C MET A 95 -16.70 4.94 -3.98
N ARG A 96 -17.84 5.59 -3.74
CA ARG A 96 -18.27 6.78 -4.50
C ARG A 96 -17.29 7.93 -4.31
N GLU A 97 -16.88 8.19 -3.07
CA GLU A 97 -15.90 9.24 -2.77
C GLU A 97 -14.54 8.94 -3.41
N SER A 98 -14.04 7.71 -3.29
CA SER A 98 -12.78 7.30 -3.93
C SER A 98 -12.82 7.52 -5.45
N LEU A 99 -13.91 7.12 -6.12
CA LEU A 99 -14.12 7.36 -7.55
C LEU A 99 -14.16 8.85 -7.90
N GLU A 100 -14.81 9.67 -7.07
CA GLU A 100 -14.85 11.11 -7.25
C GLU A 100 -13.45 11.72 -7.13
N LEU A 101 -12.67 11.36 -6.11
CA LEU A 101 -11.30 11.83 -5.92
C LEU A 101 -10.37 11.41 -7.07
N MET A 102 -10.53 10.18 -7.57
CA MET A 102 -9.81 9.70 -8.75
C MET A 102 -10.20 10.49 -10.01
N SER A 103 -11.49 10.75 -10.23
CA SER A 103 -11.96 11.52 -11.39
C SER A 103 -11.42 12.96 -11.39
N LYS A 104 -11.24 13.55 -10.20
CA LYS A 104 -10.64 14.87 -9.99
C LYS A 104 -9.10 14.85 -10.00
N LYS A 105 -8.47 13.67 -10.19
CA LYS A 105 -7.01 13.45 -10.13
C LYS A 105 -6.39 13.87 -8.79
N LEU A 106 -7.16 13.84 -7.72
CA LEU A 106 -6.67 14.13 -6.36
C LEU A 106 -5.93 12.94 -5.76
N ILE A 107 -6.32 11.73 -6.17
CA ILE A 107 -5.62 10.48 -5.82
C ILE A 107 -5.34 9.67 -7.09
N ASN A 108 -4.24 8.92 -7.08
CA ASN A 108 -3.88 8.00 -8.17
C ASN A 108 -3.52 6.63 -7.58
N PRO A 109 -4.42 5.63 -7.61
CA PRO A 109 -4.13 4.31 -7.05
C PRO A 109 -3.17 3.49 -7.92
N ALA A 110 -2.88 3.91 -9.16
CA ALA A 110 -2.01 3.19 -10.07
C ALA A 110 -0.56 3.12 -9.55
N VAL A 111 -0.16 4.03 -8.65
CA VAL A 111 1.12 4.01 -7.94
C VAL A 111 1.34 2.72 -7.14
N MET A 112 0.25 2.02 -6.79
CA MET A 112 0.32 0.75 -6.06
C MET A 112 0.54 -0.44 -6.99
N ILE A 113 0.35 -0.31 -8.30
CA ILE A 113 0.53 -1.41 -9.26
C ILE A 113 2.02 -1.59 -9.48
N THR A 114 2.55 -2.71 -9.02
CA THR A 114 3.98 -3.05 -9.18
C THR A 114 4.20 -4.20 -10.14
N HIS A 115 3.16 -5.00 -10.40
CA HIS A 115 3.23 -6.13 -11.31
C HIS A 115 1.98 -6.18 -12.19
N VAL A 116 2.17 -6.66 -13.41
CA VAL A 116 1.10 -6.93 -14.38
C VAL A 116 1.25 -8.34 -14.94
N GLY A 117 0.14 -9.03 -15.17
CA GLY A 117 0.14 -10.38 -15.72
C GLY A 117 -1.18 -10.77 -16.38
N GLY A 118 -1.18 -11.93 -17.03
CA GLY A 118 -2.35 -12.54 -17.65
C GLY A 118 -3.00 -13.62 -16.76
N LEU A 119 -4.13 -14.18 -17.20
CA LEU A 119 -4.89 -15.18 -16.45
C LEU A 119 -4.05 -16.41 -16.09
N ASP A 120 -3.18 -16.85 -17.00
CA ASP A 120 -2.29 -18.00 -16.80
C ASP A 120 -1.32 -17.84 -15.63
N SER A 121 -1.06 -16.61 -15.20
CA SER A 121 -0.15 -16.34 -14.08
C SER A 121 -0.81 -16.47 -12.71
N VAL A 122 -2.14 -16.53 -12.63
CA VAL A 122 -2.89 -16.41 -11.36
C VAL A 122 -2.55 -17.53 -10.38
N VAL A 123 -2.65 -18.80 -10.79
CA VAL A 123 -2.46 -19.94 -9.88
C VAL A 123 -1.09 -19.91 -9.22
N LYS A 124 -0.02 -19.72 -10.02
CA LYS A 124 1.34 -19.62 -9.50
C LYS A 124 1.51 -18.39 -8.63
N THR A 125 0.97 -17.24 -9.03
CA THR A 125 1.05 -15.99 -8.26
C THR A 125 0.40 -16.12 -6.90
N THR A 126 -0.81 -16.68 -6.82
CA THR A 126 -1.54 -16.85 -5.56
C THR A 126 -0.82 -17.79 -4.60
N LEU A 127 -0.30 -18.93 -5.10
CA LEU A 127 0.42 -19.90 -4.27
C LEU A 127 1.74 -19.36 -3.68
N ASN A 128 2.37 -18.39 -4.35
CA ASN A 128 3.68 -17.84 -3.96
C ASN A 128 3.60 -16.37 -3.55
N LEU A 129 2.40 -15.83 -3.29
CA LEU A 129 2.20 -14.40 -3.07
C LEU A 129 3.08 -13.81 -1.94
N PRO A 130 3.31 -14.50 -0.80
CA PRO A 130 4.20 -13.99 0.26
C PRO A 130 5.65 -13.75 -0.20
N ASP A 131 6.12 -14.50 -1.20
CA ASP A 131 7.49 -14.43 -1.72
C ASP A 131 7.63 -13.47 -2.91
N ILE A 132 6.53 -12.85 -3.37
CA ILE A 132 6.53 -11.90 -4.48
C ILE A 132 6.43 -10.47 -3.91
N PRO A 133 7.56 -9.73 -3.80
CA PRO A 133 7.57 -8.40 -3.19
C PRO A 133 6.76 -7.36 -3.97
N GLY A 134 6.62 -6.16 -3.40
CA GLY A 134 5.92 -5.04 -4.01
C GLY A 134 4.41 -5.01 -3.74
N GLY A 135 3.75 -3.94 -4.22
CA GLY A 135 2.32 -3.68 -4.02
C GLY A 135 1.37 -4.62 -4.77
N LYS A 136 0.44 -4.02 -5.52
CA LYS A 136 -0.65 -4.71 -6.25
C LYS A 136 -0.14 -5.43 -7.50
N LYS A 137 -0.68 -6.63 -7.69
CA LYS A 137 -0.49 -7.48 -8.87
C LYS A 137 -1.76 -7.39 -9.72
N LEU A 138 -1.72 -6.66 -10.83
CA LEU A 138 -2.86 -6.48 -11.72
C LEU A 138 -2.91 -7.61 -12.75
N ILE A 139 -4.05 -8.30 -12.82
CA ILE A 139 -4.25 -9.43 -13.73
C ILE A 139 -5.29 -9.09 -14.78
N TYR A 140 -4.92 -9.25 -16.05
CA TYR A 140 -5.83 -9.18 -17.18
C TYR A 140 -6.36 -10.57 -17.50
N THR A 141 -7.66 -10.79 -17.29
CA THR A 141 -8.29 -12.11 -17.36
C THR A 141 -8.45 -12.65 -18.78
N ASN A 142 -8.27 -11.81 -19.79
CA ASN A 142 -8.39 -12.15 -21.21
C ASN A 142 -7.04 -12.27 -21.94
N ILE A 143 -5.92 -12.27 -21.20
CA ILE A 143 -4.56 -12.21 -21.76
C ILE A 143 -3.71 -13.35 -21.22
N SER A 144 -2.85 -13.90 -22.09
CA SER A 144 -1.80 -14.86 -21.77
C SER A 144 -0.46 -14.11 -21.62
N MET A 145 -0.05 -13.85 -20.39
CA MET A 145 1.21 -13.15 -20.06
C MET A 145 1.72 -13.61 -18.68
N PRO A 146 3.03 -13.84 -18.49
CA PRO A 146 3.59 -14.11 -17.17
C PRO A 146 3.40 -12.89 -16.24
N LEU A 147 3.40 -13.11 -14.93
CA LEU A 147 3.43 -12.00 -13.98
C LEU A 147 4.81 -11.33 -14.05
N ILE A 148 4.85 -10.06 -14.42
CA ILE A 148 6.08 -9.28 -14.58
C ILE A 148 6.02 -8.06 -13.66
N ALA A 149 7.08 -7.83 -12.88
CA ALA A 149 7.27 -6.57 -12.17
C ALA A 149 7.52 -5.45 -13.19
N LEU A 150 6.95 -4.26 -13.00
CA LEU A 150 7.16 -3.13 -13.92
C LEU A 150 8.64 -2.78 -14.08
N ASN A 151 9.43 -2.89 -13.00
CA ASN A 151 10.87 -2.65 -13.01
C ASN A 151 11.68 -3.78 -13.67
N ASP A 152 11.06 -4.92 -13.97
CA ASP A 152 11.69 -6.06 -14.63
C ASP A 152 11.33 -6.17 -16.11
N LEU A 153 10.53 -5.24 -16.66
CA LEU A 153 10.13 -5.24 -18.08
C LEU A 153 11.33 -5.26 -19.03
N GLU A 154 12.43 -4.59 -18.66
CA GLU A 154 13.67 -4.58 -19.44
C GLU A 154 14.21 -5.99 -19.71
N LYS A 155 14.09 -6.92 -18.75
CA LYS A 155 14.55 -8.31 -18.89
C LYS A 155 13.82 -9.08 -19.99
N TYR A 156 12.63 -8.64 -20.38
CA TYR A 156 11.80 -9.27 -21.41
C TYR A 156 11.82 -8.50 -22.73
N SER A 157 12.30 -7.25 -22.73
CA SER A 157 12.24 -6.35 -23.88
C SER A 157 13.15 -6.75 -25.05
N ASN A 158 14.28 -7.42 -24.78
CA ASN A 158 15.23 -7.81 -25.82
C ASN A 158 14.71 -8.93 -26.74
N ASP A 159 13.75 -9.72 -26.26
CA ASP A 159 13.28 -10.92 -26.96
C ASP A 159 11.89 -10.76 -27.59
N ASP A 160 11.16 -9.68 -27.28
CA ASP A 160 9.78 -9.47 -27.74
C ASP A 160 9.43 -7.97 -27.88
N PRO A 161 9.07 -7.50 -29.11
CA PRO A 161 8.64 -6.13 -29.36
C PRO A 161 7.44 -5.68 -28.51
N PHE A 162 6.59 -6.62 -28.06
CA PHE A 162 5.51 -6.32 -27.14
C PHE A 162 6.03 -5.71 -25.84
N TYR A 163 7.01 -6.35 -25.18
CA TYR A 163 7.56 -5.88 -23.91
C TYR A 163 8.43 -4.63 -24.10
N GLU A 164 9.12 -4.48 -25.24
CA GLU A 164 9.85 -3.24 -25.57
C GLU A 164 8.91 -2.03 -25.62
N GLY A 165 7.79 -2.15 -26.33
CA GLY A 165 6.80 -1.07 -26.40
C GLY A 165 6.18 -0.76 -25.05
N LEU A 166 5.92 -1.79 -24.23
CA LEU A 166 5.37 -1.61 -22.89
C LEU A 166 6.38 -0.93 -21.95
N LEU A 167 7.65 -1.33 -21.97
CA LEU A 167 8.74 -0.73 -21.20
C LEU A 167 8.84 0.77 -21.48
N LYS A 168 8.84 1.16 -22.76
CA LYS A 168 8.90 2.56 -23.16
C LYS A 168 7.73 3.38 -22.59
N ILE A 169 6.51 2.86 -22.70
CA ILE A 169 5.30 3.54 -22.22
C ILE A 169 5.32 3.71 -20.70
N VAL A 170 5.77 2.69 -19.96
CA VAL A 170 5.87 2.73 -18.50
C VAL A 170 6.97 3.71 -18.05
N ALA A 171 8.12 3.70 -18.73
CA ALA A 171 9.22 4.63 -18.46
C ALA A 171 8.85 6.10 -18.71
N GLU A 172 8.02 6.38 -19.72
CA GLU A 172 7.47 7.72 -20.00
C GLU A 172 6.52 8.23 -18.90
N ASN A 173 6.04 7.36 -17.99
CA ASN A 173 5.06 7.66 -16.95
C ASN A 173 5.61 7.37 -15.54
N ASP A 174 6.85 7.79 -15.26
CA ASP A 174 7.50 7.66 -13.95
C ASP A 174 7.56 6.20 -13.42
N ASN A 175 7.61 5.22 -14.34
CA ASN A 175 7.53 3.79 -14.05
C ASN A 175 6.23 3.35 -13.34
N ILE A 176 5.15 4.14 -13.49
CA ILE A 176 3.82 3.84 -12.96
C ILE A 176 2.91 3.34 -14.09
N TRP A 177 2.10 2.32 -13.80
CA TRP A 177 1.10 1.83 -14.74
C TRP A 177 0.12 2.93 -15.17
N SER A 178 -0.28 2.95 -16.44
CA SER A 178 -1.09 4.03 -17.01
C SER A 178 -2.16 3.52 -17.97
N GLU A 179 -3.13 4.38 -18.28
CA GLU A 179 -4.13 4.12 -19.31
C GLU A 179 -3.49 3.82 -20.68
N LYS A 180 -2.38 4.50 -21.02
CA LYS A 180 -1.63 4.24 -22.26
C LYS A 180 -1.02 2.83 -22.25
N ALA A 181 -0.47 2.40 -21.11
CA ALA A 181 0.10 1.06 -20.95
C ALA A 181 -0.99 -0.01 -21.06
N GLU A 182 -2.14 0.20 -20.40
CA GLU A 182 -3.29 -0.70 -20.48
C GLU A 182 -3.83 -0.84 -21.90
N LYS A 183 -4.07 0.28 -22.60
CA LYS A 183 -4.53 0.26 -24.00
C LYS A 183 -3.56 -0.47 -24.92
N TYR A 184 -2.25 -0.23 -24.75
CA TYR A 184 -1.23 -0.93 -25.51
C TYR A 184 -1.25 -2.43 -25.22
N LEU A 185 -1.31 -2.82 -23.94
CA LEU A 185 -1.39 -4.21 -23.51
C LEU A 185 -2.62 -4.90 -24.11
N LEU A 186 -3.81 -4.31 -24.00
CA LEU A 186 -5.05 -4.88 -24.53
C LEU A 186 -5.05 -5.02 -26.07
N SER A 187 -4.29 -4.19 -26.78
CA SER A 187 -4.26 -4.20 -28.25
C SER A 187 -3.19 -5.13 -28.82
N ASN A 188 -2.13 -5.44 -28.08
CA ASN A 188 -0.95 -6.13 -28.60
C ASN A 188 -0.64 -7.45 -27.87
N ALA A 189 -1.17 -7.67 -26.67
CA ALA A 189 -0.91 -8.89 -25.93
C ALA A 189 -1.62 -10.10 -26.57
N LYS A 190 -1.02 -11.27 -26.38
CA LYS A 190 -1.63 -12.53 -26.81
C LYS A 190 -2.90 -12.81 -25.98
N PRO A 191 -4.07 -13.02 -26.61
CA PRO A 191 -5.28 -13.44 -25.89
C PRO A 191 -5.14 -14.87 -25.37
N ILE A 192 -5.94 -15.20 -24.36
CA ILE A 192 -6.15 -16.58 -23.89
C ILE A 192 -7.42 -17.18 -24.50
#